data_AF-A0A9Q0LTQ2-F1
#
_entry.id   AF-A0A9Q0LTQ2-F1
#
_cell.length_a   1.000
_cell.length_b   1.000
_cell.length_c   1.000
_cell.angle_alpha   90.00
_cell.angle_beta   90.00
_cell.angle_gamma   90.00
#
_symmetry.space_group_name_H-M   'P 1'
#
loop_
_entity.id
_entity.type
_entity.pdbx_description
1 polymer ?
#
loop_
_entity_poly.entity_id
_entity_poly.type
_entity_poly.pdbx_seq_one_letter_code
_entity_poly.pdbx_strand_id
1 'polypeptide(L)'
;MEFIQKLKEITPLKLTETEEQKLSTELGEPIKVVDTSLSGDIKVWKIESLFLIEEYDSLEDFYWIRTLETQQDVDDLIKDRLETYENMWGGCGCHVRYGEKFSCPNKK
;
A
#
# COMPACT_ATOMS: atom_id res chain seq x y z
N MET A 1 -2.66 8.15 23.27
CA MET A 1 -3.80 7.19 23.28
C MET A 1 -5.03 7.67 22.50
N GLU A 2 -5.39 8.97 22.46
CA GLU A 2 -6.54 9.43 21.64
C GLU A 2 -6.34 9.24 20.13
N PHE A 3 -5.11 9.37 19.63
CA PHE A 3 -4.83 9.25 18.19
C PHE A 3 -5.09 7.84 17.65
N ILE A 4 -4.62 6.80 18.36
CA ILE A 4 -4.89 5.40 18.00
C ILE A 4 -6.39 5.08 18.07
N GLN A 5 -7.11 5.65 19.05
CA GLN A 5 -8.56 5.48 19.14
C GLN A 5 -9.27 5.98 17.87
N LYS A 6 -8.87 7.16 17.37
CA LYS A 6 -9.40 7.74 16.14
C LYS A 6 -9.15 6.86 14.91
N LEU A 7 -8.00 6.19 14.84
CA LEU A 7 -7.68 5.25 13.75
C LEU A 7 -8.61 4.03 13.75
N LYS A 8 -9.04 3.56 14.93
CA LYS A 8 -9.98 2.44 15.05
C LYS A 8 -11.40 2.81 14.62
N GLU A 9 -11.81 4.06 14.76
CA GLU A 9 -13.18 4.51 14.52
C GLU A 9 -13.44 4.98 13.07
N ILE A 10 -12.42 5.52 12.39
CA ILE A 10 -12.57 6.10 11.06
C ILE A 10 -11.53 5.50 10.10
N THR A 11 -12.01 4.78 9.08
CA THR A 11 -11.17 4.21 8.01
C THR A 11 -11.85 4.33 6.64
N PRO A 12 -11.12 4.67 5.55
CA PRO A 12 -9.71 5.07 5.54
C PRO A 12 -9.49 6.49 6.08
N LEU A 13 -8.37 6.73 6.75
CA LEU A 13 -7.97 8.05 7.25
C LEU A 13 -6.79 8.59 6.43
N LYS A 14 -6.79 9.91 6.18
CA LYS A 14 -5.62 10.62 5.65
C LYS A 14 -4.81 11.20 6.79
N LEU A 15 -3.50 10.95 6.79
CA LEU A 15 -2.54 11.54 7.71
C LEU A 15 -1.55 12.42 6.96
N THR A 16 -1.19 13.53 7.59
CA THR A 16 -0.03 14.34 7.18
C THR A 16 1.28 13.70 7.63
N GLU A 17 2.42 14.12 7.09
CA GLU A 17 3.74 13.66 7.51
C GLU A 17 3.97 13.83 9.03
N THR A 18 3.46 14.92 9.63
CA THR A 18 3.61 15.15 11.08
C THR A 18 2.80 14.13 11.90
N GLU A 19 1.67 13.67 11.38
CA GLU A 19 0.84 12.67 12.04
C GLU A 19 1.38 11.25 11.84
N GLU A 20 1.99 10.95 10.70
CA GLU A 20 2.73 9.70 10.47
C GLU A 20 3.91 9.57 11.43
N GLN A 21 4.71 10.63 11.62
CA GLN A 21 5.84 10.59 12.54
C GLN A 21 5.39 10.30 13.99
N LYS A 22 4.20 10.82 14.37
CA LYS A 22 3.58 10.51 15.66
C LYS A 22 3.14 9.04 15.74
N LEU A 23 2.56 8.50 14.67
CA LEU A 23 2.19 7.08 14.58
C LEU A 23 3.42 6.19 14.79
N SER A 24 4.49 6.44 14.04
CA SER A 24 5.76 5.72 14.13
C SER A 24 6.40 5.85 15.52
N THR A 25 6.27 7.00 16.18
CA THR A 25 6.75 7.21 17.55
C THR A 25 5.90 6.46 18.60
N GLU A 26 4.57 6.40 18.43
CA GLU A 26 3.67 5.74 19.39
C GLU A 26 3.66 4.21 19.23
N LEU A 27 3.74 3.69 18.01
CA LEU A 27 3.66 2.25 17.71
C LEU A 27 5.04 1.58 17.62
N GLY A 28 6.09 2.36 17.40
CA GLY A 28 7.42 1.85 17.11
C GLY A 28 7.50 1.26 15.70
N GLU A 29 8.27 0.18 15.56
CA GLU A 29 8.55 -0.40 14.25
C GLU A 29 7.35 -1.19 13.69
N PRO A 30 7.09 -1.08 12.38
CA PRO A 30 6.08 -1.90 11.72
C PRO A 30 6.43 -3.38 11.79
N ILE A 31 5.41 -4.23 11.91
CA ILE A 31 5.58 -5.69 11.93
C ILE A 31 5.90 -6.26 10.54
N LYS A 32 5.60 -5.52 9.49
CA LYS A 32 5.88 -5.87 8.09
C LYS A 32 6.02 -4.59 7.28
N VAL A 33 7.02 -4.57 6.41
CA VAL A 33 7.23 -3.53 5.40
C VAL A 33 7.33 -4.22 4.05
N VAL A 34 6.56 -3.73 3.09
CA VAL A 34 6.52 -4.28 1.73
C VAL A 34 6.88 -3.17 0.77
N ASP A 35 8.05 -3.29 0.14
CA ASP A 35 8.48 -2.40 -0.93
C ASP A 35 7.63 -2.65 -2.18
N THR A 36 6.92 -1.61 -2.63
CA THR A 36 6.10 -1.66 -3.85
C THR A 36 6.89 -1.28 -5.11
N SER A 37 8.12 -0.78 -4.95
CA SER A 37 9.02 -0.27 -5.98
C SER A 37 8.44 0.85 -6.86
N LEU A 38 7.29 1.42 -6.47
CA LEU A 38 6.52 2.38 -7.27
C LEU A 38 6.00 3.56 -6.46
N SER A 39 5.22 3.29 -5.41
CA SER A 39 4.48 4.31 -4.66
C SER A 39 4.94 4.42 -3.20
N GLY A 40 6.16 3.97 -2.91
CA GLY A 40 6.68 3.86 -1.55
C GLY A 40 6.30 2.54 -0.88
N ASP A 41 6.76 2.36 0.35
CA ASP A 41 6.53 1.11 1.09
C ASP A 41 5.11 1.04 1.65
N ILE A 42 4.52 -0.15 1.62
CA ILE A 42 3.35 -0.47 2.43
C ILE A 42 3.84 -0.95 3.78
N LYS A 43 3.49 -0.24 4.85
CA LYS A 43 3.84 -0.61 6.22
C LYS A 43 2.62 -1.20 6.91
N VAL A 44 2.85 -2.20 7.75
CA VAL A 44 1.82 -2.86 8.56
C VAL A 44 2.20 -2.80 10.03
N TRP A 45 1.26 -2.37 10.87
CA TRP A 45 1.38 -2.41 12.33
C TRP A 45 0.28 -3.28 12.91
N LYS A 46 0.51 -3.78 14.11
CA LYS A 46 -0.48 -4.51 14.90
C LYS A 46 -0.84 -3.71 16.14
N ILE A 47 -2.13 -3.45 16.32
CA ILE A 47 -2.68 -2.79 17.50
C ILE A 47 -3.75 -3.68 18.09
N GLU A 48 -3.47 -4.28 19.24
CA GLU A 48 -4.38 -5.21 19.92
C GLU A 48 -4.82 -6.34 18.97
N SER A 49 -6.10 -6.33 18.57
CA SER A 49 -6.73 -7.29 17.66
C SER A 49 -6.88 -6.79 16.22
N LEU A 50 -6.33 -5.62 15.89
CA LEU A 50 -6.42 -5.00 14.57
C LEU A 50 -5.05 -4.83 13.93
N PHE A 51 -5.07 -4.71 12.61
CA PHE A 51 -3.94 -4.36 11.77
C PHE A 51 -4.15 -2.96 11.20
N LEU A 52 -3.10 -2.16 11.19
CA LEU A 52 -3.04 -0.91 10.44
C LEU A 52 -2.20 -1.11 9.21
N ILE A 53 -2.69 -0.64 8.07
CA ILE A 53 -1.93 -0.54 6.82
C ILE A 53 -1.75 0.94 6.51
N GLU A 54 -0.51 1.33 6.28
CA GLU A 54 -0.14 2.65 5.77
C GLU A 54 0.36 2.53 4.33
N GLU A 55 -0.15 3.43 3.50
CA GLU A 55 0.27 3.60 2.11
C GLU A 55 0.61 5.09 1.92
N TYR A 56 1.81 5.41 1.44
CA TYR A 56 2.14 6.80 1.06
C TYR A 56 1.58 7.11 -0.33
N ASP A 57 0.90 8.25 -0.47
CA ASP A 57 0.45 8.78 -1.74
C ASP A 57 1.40 9.90 -2.18
N SER A 58 2.34 9.55 -3.07
CA SER A 58 3.34 10.51 -3.56
C SER A 58 2.78 11.60 -4.47
N LEU A 59 1.55 11.43 -5.00
CA LEU A 59 0.94 12.43 -5.90
C LEU A 59 0.35 13.59 -5.11
N GLU A 60 -0.26 13.27 -3.97
CA GLU A 60 -0.97 14.24 -3.14
C GLU A 60 -0.24 14.54 -1.81
N ASP A 61 0.91 13.90 -1.58
CA ASP A 61 1.81 14.10 -0.44
C ASP A 61 1.16 13.86 0.93
N PHE A 62 0.51 12.71 1.09
CA PHE A 62 -0.09 12.31 2.36
C PHE A 62 -0.09 10.78 2.53
N TYR A 63 -0.39 10.30 3.74
CA TYR A 63 -0.45 8.88 4.07
C TYR A 63 -1.89 8.40 4.24
N TRP A 64 -2.24 7.30 3.60
CA TRP A 64 -3.51 6.60 3.80
C TRP A 64 -3.34 5.56 4.90
N ILE A 65 -4.23 5.57 5.89
CA ILE A 65 -4.31 4.53 6.92
C ILE A 65 -5.61 3.74 6.80
N ARG A 66 -5.48 2.42 6.77
CA ARG A 66 -6.58 1.45 6.77
C ARG A 66 -6.50 0.55 7.99
N THR A 67 -7.65 0.26 8.60
CA THR A 67 -7.76 -0.76 9.66
C THR A 67 -8.31 -2.04 9.07
N LEU A 68 -7.73 -3.18 9.45
CA LEU A 68 -8.20 -4.51 9.09
C LEU A 68 -8.23 -5.39 10.34
N GLU A 69 -9.13 -6.38 10.35
CA GLU A 69 -9.33 -7.23 11.53
C GLU A 69 -8.44 -8.47 11.52
N THR A 70 -8.11 -8.99 10.33
CA THR A 70 -7.38 -10.26 10.21
C THR A 70 -6.09 -10.12 9.41
N GLN A 71 -5.14 -11.01 9.69
CA GLN A 71 -3.91 -11.14 8.91
C GLN A 71 -4.21 -11.52 7.45
N GLN A 72 -5.27 -12.30 7.22
CA GLN A 72 -5.68 -12.70 5.88
C GLN A 72 -6.11 -11.48 5.05
N ASP A 73 -6.92 -10.58 5.62
CA ASP A 73 -7.33 -9.34 4.94
C ASP A 73 -6.13 -8.46 4.58
N VAL A 74 -5.13 -8.42 5.46
CA VAL A 74 -3.87 -7.68 5.22
C VAL A 74 -3.14 -8.27 4.01
N ASP A 75 -2.97 -9.59 3.99
CA ASP A 75 -2.23 -10.27 2.93
C ASP A 75 -2.99 -10.18 1.59
N ASP A 76 -4.32 -10.27 1.60
CA ASP A 76 -5.15 -10.10 0.41
C ASP A 76 -5.08 -8.67 -0.15
N LEU A 77 -5.10 -7.65 0.72
CA LEU A 77 -4.97 -6.25 0.29
C LEU A 77 -3.59 -5.96 -0.30
N ILE A 78 -2.51 -6.43 0.35
CA ILE A 78 -1.14 -6.27 -0.17
C ILE A 78 -1.02 -6.95 -1.54
N LYS A 79 -1.58 -8.16 -1.68
CA LYS A 79 -1.56 -8.89 -2.95
C LYS A 79 -2.30 -8.14 -4.05
N ASP A 80 -3.52 -7.66 -3.79
CA ASP A 80 -4.30 -6.87 -4.74
C ASP A 80 -3.55 -5.60 -5.19
N ARG A 81 -2.86 -4.93 -4.26
CA ARG A 81 -2.01 -3.77 -4.57
C ARG A 81 -0.85 -4.12 -5.49
N LEU A 82 -0.09 -5.15 -5.15
CA LEU A 82 1.05 -5.59 -5.97
C LEU A 82 0.58 -6.07 -7.36
N GLU A 83 -0.52 -6.82 -7.44
CA GLU A 83 -1.10 -7.23 -8.72
C GLU A 83 -1.56 -6.03 -9.54
N THR A 84 -2.16 -5.02 -8.90
CA THR A 84 -2.53 -3.77 -9.59
C THR A 84 -1.29 -3.11 -10.18
N TYR A 85 -0.21 -2.99 -9.41
CA TYR A 85 1.05 -2.43 -9.88
C TYR A 85 1.70 -3.23 -11.02
N GLU A 86 1.75 -4.56 -10.91
CA GLU A 86 2.22 -5.43 -11.98
C GLU A 86 1.39 -5.26 -13.27
N ASN A 87 0.07 -5.12 -13.13
CA ASN A 87 -0.83 -4.89 -14.25
C ASN A 87 -0.72 -3.48 -14.85
N MET A 88 -0.31 -2.46 -14.07
CA MET A 88 0.03 -1.14 -14.62
C MET A 88 1.25 -1.23 -15.56
N TRP A 89 2.23 -2.07 -15.23
CA TRP A 89 3.32 -2.41 -16.15
C TRP A 89 2.88 -3.35 -17.28
N GLY A 90 1.85 -4.18 -17.05
CA GLY A 90 1.20 -5.04 -18.03
C GLY A 90 0.25 -4.33 -19.01
N GLY A 91 0.10 -3.00 -18.89
CA GLY A 91 -0.81 -2.11 -19.64
C GLY A 91 -0.49 -1.89 -21.12
N CYS A 92 -0.06 -2.92 -21.82
CA CYS A 92 -0.38 -3.27 -23.19
C CYS A 92 0.17 -4.69 -23.35
N GLY A 93 -0.61 -5.65 -23.84
CA GLY A 93 -0.19 -7.06 -24.01
C GLY A 93 0.95 -7.29 -25.01
N CYS A 94 2.05 -6.56 -24.88
CA CYS A 94 3.31 -6.76 -25.57
C CYS A 94 4.16 -7.64 -24.67
N HIS A 95 4.03 -8.95 -24.86
CA HIS A 95 4.97 -9.92 -24.35
C HIS A 95 6.36 -9.56 -24.94
N VAL A 96 7.25 -8.97 -24.14
CA VAL A 96 8.62 -8.65 -24.59
C VAL A 96 9.36 -9.97 -24.75
N ARG A 97 9.30 -10.54 -25.95
CA ARG A 97 10.18 -11.63 -26.36
C ARG A 97 11.53 -11.02 -26.74
N TYR A 98 12.47 -11.09 -25.81
CA TYR A 98 13.87 -10.75 -26.09
C TYR A 98 14.39 -11.66 -27.21
N GLY A 99 14.48 -11.13 -28.43
CA GLY A 99 15.02 -11.84 -29.60
C GLY A 99 14.25 -11.67 -30.91
N GLU A 100 13.01 -11.16 -30.89
CA GLU A 100 12.20 -11.02 -32.11
C GLU A 100 11.71 -9.58 -32.28
N LYS A 101 11.72 -9.08 -33.53
CA LYS A 101 11.31 -7.71 -33.87
C LYS A 101 9.91 -7.43 -33.34
N PHE A 102 9.79 -6.37 -32.54
CA PHE A 102 8.53 -5.86 -31.98
C PHE A 102 7.42 -5.83 -33.04
N SER A 103 6.34 -6.55 -32.80
CA SER A 103 5.07 -6.34 -33.49
C SER A 103 3.94 -6.30 -32.45
N CYS A 104 3.31 -5.13 -32.32
CA CYS A 104 2.15 -4.93 -31.46
C CYS A 104 0.88 -5.22 -32.28
N PRO A 105 0.02 -6.18 -31.88
CA PRO A 105 -1.09 -6.63 -32.72
C PRO A 105 -2.36 -5.77 -32.64
N ASN A 106 -2.36 -4.64 -31.91
CA ASN A 106 -3.55 -3.78 -31.81
C ASN A 106 -3.31 -2.39 -32.39
N LYS A 107 -3.36 -2.32 -33.72
CA LYS A 107 -3.92 -1.15 -34.41
C LYS A 107 -5.23 -1.59 -35.06
N LYS A 108 -6.36 -1.21 -34.45
CA LYS A 108 -7.57 -0.97 -35.24
C LYS A 108 -7.45 0.40 -35.89
#